data_AF-A0A7C7PUP8-F1
#
_entry.id   AF-A0A7C7PUP8-F1
#
_cell.length_a   1.000
_cell.length_b   1.000
_cell.length_c   1.000
_cell.angle_alpha   90.00
_cell.angle_beta   90.00
_cell.angle_gamma   90.00
#
_symmetry.space_group_name_H-M   'P 1'
#
loop_
_entity.id
_entity.type
_entity.pdbx_description
1 polymer ?
#
loop_
_entity_poly.entity_id
_entity_poly.type
_entity_poly.pdbx_seq_one_letter_code
_entity_poly.pdbx_strand_id
1 'polypeptide(L)'
;MKVEAAPVTFSFDGAARNAEELGLQGQLNLAVPSIRNLAAWAGSPLDFPGEGLGPFNLEGMLEMTGAKVALTEAKLAIDEIAGDGLFSVDARGAKPVIKAELNVEQLNVNPYLPPETPEGEGGNGGATAGASGGGTQDAGDWSDEPIDVSALGLLDADLAFNAGGIQFREVKIGQSSLTVLLQDGKLTAELAEMQLYEGSGQGTIVVDGSSGQPAVSADFDLANFQAGPFLSDLADFDRILGTTETKLSVTAAGASQRELVSGLQGDGAVVFRDGAVKGINLAAMMRNISVAAIDQSFDEAEQTDFAELSGTFQIDQGIVSNQDL
;
A
#
# COMPACT_ATOMS: atom_id res chain seq x y z
N MET A 1 21.28 -20.28 25.70
CA MET A 1 20.46 -19.53 26.66
C MET A 1 18.99 -19.76 26.33
N LYS A 2 18.14 -19.98 27.33
CA LYS A 2 16.68 -20.09 27.15
C LYS A 2 16.01 -19.20 28.20
N VAL A 3 15.08 -18.36 27.76
CA VAL A 3 14.29 -17.47 28.61
C VAL A 3 12.82 -17.75 28.29
N GLU A 4 12.06 -18.11 29.32
CA GLU A 4 10.61 -18.31 29.23
C GLU A 4 9.95 -17.30 30.16
N ALA A 5 9.11 -16.44 29.59
CA ALA A 5 8.23 -15.53 30.32
C ALA A 5 6.81 -15.69 29.80
N ALA A 6 5.80 -15.35 30.61
CA ALA A 6 4.40 -15.53 30.23
C ALA A 6 4.01 -14.95 28.85
N PRO A 7 4.56 -13.80 28.38
CA PRO A 7 4.24 -13.27 27.05
C PRO A 7 5.26 -13.62 25.96
N VAL A 8 6.37 -14.33 26.25
CA VAL A 8 7.44 -14.58 25.27
C VAL A 8 8.31 -15.79 25.63
N THR A 9 8.58 -16.63 24.65
CA THR A 9 9.61 -17.67 24.71
C THR A 9 10.76 -17.28 23.80
N PHE A 10 11.98 -17.31 24.33
CA PHE A 10 13.20 -16.99 23.60
C PHE A 10 14.23 -18.09 23.86
N SER A 11 14.84 -18.61 22.81
CA SER A 11 16.04 -19.43 22.91
C SER A 11 17.12 -18.92 21.95
N PHE A 12 18.35 -19.02 22.43
CA PHE A 12 19.54 -18.71 21.68
C PHE A 12 20.57 -19.81 21.91
N ASP A 13 20.98 -20.49 20.86
CA ASP A 13 22.04 -21.49 20.91
C ASP A 13 23.24 -21.02 20.09
N GLY A 14 24.35 -20.75 20.75
CA GLY A 14 25.47 -20.09 20.11
C GLY A 14 26.61 -19.70 21.04
N ALA A 15 27.59 -19.02 20.45
CA ALA A 15 28.74 -18.49 21.14
C ALA A 15 28.56 -17.01 21.46
N ALA A 16 29.04 -16.61 22.63
CA ALA A 16 29.23 -15.21 22.99
C ALA A 16 30.72 -14.94 23.09
N ARG A 17 31.18 -13.87 22.43
CA ARG A 17 32.52 -13.33 22.59
C ARG A 17 32.42 -12.01 23.35
N ASN A 18 33.17 -11.92 24.43
CA ASN A 18 33.32 -10.68 25.20
C ASN A 18 34.77 -10.21 25.03
N ALA A 19 35.01 -9.43 23.97
CA ALA A 19 36.31 -8.84 23.64
C ALA A 19 36.19 -7.31 23.70
N GLU A 20 36.89 -6.55 22.84
CA GLU A 20 36.72 -5.09 22.72
C GLU A 20 35.28 -4.71 22.33
N GLU A 21 34.63 -5.54 21.52
CA GLU A 21 33.20 -5.45 21.22
C GLU A 21 32.51 -6.74 21.64
N LEU A 22 31.31 -6.60 22.21
CA LEU A 22 30.43 -7.73 22.47
C LEU A 22 30.02 -8.34 21.12
N GLY A 23 30.21 -9.65 20.98
CA GLY A 23 29.71 -10.38 19.82
C GLY A 23 28.89 -11.59 20.22
N LEU A 24 27.83 -11.85 19.46
CA LEU A 24 26.98 -13.02 19.59
C LEU A 24 26.87 -13.67 18.22
N GLN A 25 26.97 -14.99 18.17
CA GLN A 25 26.74 -15.75 16.94
C GLN A 25 26.01 -17.04 17.30
N GLY A 26 24.85 -17.28 16.70
CA GLY A 26 24.09 -18.50 16.99
C GLY A 26 22.69 -18.51 16.42
N GLN A 27 22.03 -19.65 16.62
CA GLN A 27 20.63 -19.84 16.28
C GLN A 27 19.75 -19.08 17.28
N LEU A 28 18.89 -18.22 16.75
CA LEU A 28 17.82 -17.54 17.46
C LEU A 28 16.49 -18.27 17.19
N ASN A 29 15.68 -18.42 18.23
CA ASN A 29 14.26 -18.74 18.14
C ASN A 29 13.50 -17.85 19.12
N LEU A 30 12.52 -17.13 18.61
CA LEU A 30 11.66 -16.23 19.35
C LEU A 30 10.21 -16.57 19.03
N ALA A 31 9.42 -16.85 20.05
CA ALA A 31 8.00 -17.12 19.95
C ALA A 31 7.24 -16.19 20.91
N VAL A 32 6.36 -15.37 20.35
CA VAL A 32 5.54 -14.39 21.05
C VAL A 32 4.08 -14.76 20.77
N PRO A 33 3.34 -15.31 21.75
CA PRO A 33 1.95 -15.72 21.52
C PRO A 33 1.00 -14.59 21.09
N SER A 34 1.31 -13.36 21.50
CA SER A 34 0.61 -12.16 21.06
C SER A 34 1.50 -10.94 21.25
N ILE A 35 1.77 -10.23 20.15
CA ILE A 35 2.56 -8.98 20.20
C ILE A 35 1.81 -7.93 21.03
N ARG A 36 0.48 -7.87 20.92
CA ARG A 36 -0.34 -6.93 21.72
C ARG A 36 -0.16 -7.16 23.22
N ASN A 37 -0.22 -8.42 23.65
CA ASN A 37 -0.02 -8.77 25.05
C ASN A 37 1.42 -8.48 25.52
N LEU A 38 2.41 -8.74 24.67
CA LEU A 38 3.80 -8.39 24.95
C LEU A 38 3.99 -6.88 25.13
N ALA A 39 3.40 -6.08 24.25
CA ALA A 39 3.51 -4.64 24.28
C ALA A 39 2.79 -4.02 25.49
N ALA A 40 1.59 -4.50 25.81
CA ALA A 40 0.87 -4.14 27.04
C ALA A 40 1.67 -4.51 28.29
N TRP A 41 2.29 -5.70 28.31
CA TRP A 41 3.18 -6.13 29.39
C TRP A 41 4.43 -5.26 29.51
N ALA A 42 5.01 -4.83 28.39
CA ALA A 42 6.15 -3.91 28.32
C ALA A 42 5.79 -2.44 28.69
N GLY A 43 4.51 -2.17 28.97
CA GLY A 43 4.03 -0.83 29.36
C GLY A 43 3.76 0.11 28.18
N SER A 44 3.71 -0.41 26.96
CA SER A 44 3.41 0.33 25.73
C SER A 44 2.33 -0.41 24.93
N PRO A 45 1.05 -0.37 25.38
CA PRO A 45 -0.02 -1.05 24.67
C PRO A 45 -0.15 -0.51 23.25
N LEU A 46 -0.36 -1.43 22.30
CA LEU A 46 -0.53 -1.11 20.89
C LEU A 46 -2.00 -0.76 20.61
N ASP A 47 -2.26 0.52 20.33
CA ASP A 47 -3.56 1.02 19.86
C ASP A 47 -3.61 0.96 18.33
N PHE A 48 -3.48 -0.25 17.78
CA PHE A 48 -3.58 -0.49 16.35
C PHE A 48 -4.98 -1.04 16.00
N PRO A 49 -5.61 -0.52 14.94
CA PRO A 49 -6.89 -1.04 14.48
C PRO A 49 -6.79 -2.51 14.02
N GLY A 50 -7.93 -3.19 13.92
CA GLY A 50 -8.03 -4.59 13.48
C GLY A 50 -7.79 -5.62 14.59
N GLU A 51 -7.96 -6.90 14.24
CA GLU A 51 -7.83 -8.05 15.16
C GLU A 51 -6.46 -8.75 15.08
N GLY A 52 -5.60 -8.37 14.13
CA GLY A 52 -4.28 -8.99 13.91
C GLY A 52 -3.24 -8.73 15.02
N LEU A 53 -2.03 -9.24 14.82
CA LEU A 53 -0.89 -9.30 15.77
C LEU A 53 -1.02 -10.37 16.86
N GLY A 54 -1.55 -11.52 16.46
CA GLY A 54 -1.54 -12.78 17.21
C GLY A 54 -0.14 -13.40 17.31
N PRO A 55 0.03 -14.72 17.10
CA PRO A 55 1.30 -15.38 17.33
C PRO A 55 2.35 -14.91 16.33
N PHE A 56 3.52 -14.55 16.86
CA PHE A 56 4.69 -14.18 16.11
C PHE A 56 5.83 -15.13 16.42
N ASN A 57 6.39 -15.75 15.39
CA ASN A 57 7.55 -16.61 15.48
C ASN A 57 8.66 -16.08 14.58
N LEU A 58 9.88 -16.10 15.09
CA LEU A 58 11.08 -15.73 14.37
C LEU A 58 12.19 -16.73 14.67
N GLU A 59 12.68 -17.37 13.65
CA GLU A 59 13.86 -18.25 13.70
C GLU A 59 14.92 -17.70 12.76
N GLY A 60 16.20 -17.85 13.10
CA GLY A 60 17.28 -17.47 12.17
C GLY A 60 18.65 -17.48 12.83
N MET A 61 19.68 -17.30 12.01
CA MET A 61 21.06 -17.20 12.44
C MET A 61 21.40 -15.75 12.78
N LEU A 62 21.52 -15.46 14.07
CA LEU A 62 21.87 -14.15 14.60
C LEU A 62 23.38 -13.98 14.64
N GLU A 63 23.87 -12.90 14.03
CA GLU A 63 25.23 -12.40 14.18
C GLU A 63 25.19 -10.98 14.70
N MET A 64 25.82 -10.73 15.84
CA MET A 64 25.96 -9.40 16.42
C MET A 64 27.43 -9.11 16.67
N THR A 65 27.86 -7.90 16.36
CA THR A 65 29.17 -7.35 16.70
C THR A 65 29.02 -5.88 17.01
N GLY A 66 29.07 -5.53 18.30
CA GLY A 66 28.83 -4.17 18.76
C GLY A 66 27.44 -3.67 18.35
N ALA A 67 27.41 -2.55 17.61
CA ALA A 67 26.19 -1.93 17.09
C ALA A 67 25.77 -2.45 15.69
N LYS A 68 26.39 -3.53 15.21
CA LYS A 68 25.99 -4.23 13.98
C LYS A 68 25.28 -5.53 14.34
N VAL A 69 24.08 -5.71 13.80
CA VAL A 69 23.25 -6.91 13.98
C VAL A 69 22.86 -7.42 12.60
N ALA A 70 22.91 -8.73 12.39
CA ALA A 70 22.40 -9.40 11.21
C ALA A 70 21.64 -10.65 11.65
N LEU A 71 20.54 -10.94 10.96
CA LEU A 71 19.77 -12.16 11.05
C LEU A 71 19.67 -12.73 9.64
N THR A 72 20.29 -13.89 9.42
CA THR A 72 20.25 -14.61 8.14
C THR A 72 19.45 -15.89 8.28
N GLU A 73 19.04 -16.48 7.16
CA GLU A 73 18.17 -17.66 7.16
C GLU A 73 16.93 -17.45 8.03
N ALA A 74 16.41 -16.21 8.03
CA ALA A 74 15.30 -15.85 8.87
C ALA A 74 14.05 -16.56 8.36
N LYS A 75 13.30 -17.19 9.27
CA LYS A 75 11.95 -17.67 9.04
C LYS A 75 11.03 -16.93 9.99
N LEU A 76 10.06 -16.24 9.42
CA LEU A 76 9.13 -15.41 10.15
C LEU A 76 7.71 -15.93 9.93
N ALA A 77 6.94 -15.98 10.99
CA ALA A 77 5.51 -16.20 10.92
C ALA A 77 4.80 -15.18 11.82
N ILE A 78 3.78 -14.53 11.30
CA ILE A 78 2.93 -13.61 12.05
C ILE A 78 1.48 -13.84 11.63
N ASP A 79 0.63 -14.23 12.58
CA ASP A 79 -0.72 -14.67 12.30
C ASP A 79 -0.73 -15.82 11.26
N GLU A 80 -1.31 -15.58 10.08
CA GLU A 80 -1.35 -16.52 8.94
C GLU A 80 -0.29 -16.22 7.88
N ILE A 81 0.53 -15.19 8.08
CA ILE A 81 1.61 -14.81 7.15
C ILE A 81 2.85 -15.59 7.54
N ALA A 82 3.44 -16.29 6.58
CA ALA A 82 4.74 -16.93 6.70
C ALA A 82 5.69 -16.42 5.62
N GLY A 83 6.95 -16.27 5.98
CA GLY A 83 7.98 -15.81 5.07
C GLY A 83 9.38 -16.13 5.53
N ASP A 84 10.33 -15.82 4.66
CA ASP A 84 11.75 -15.97 4.91
C ASP A 84 12.54 -14.78 4.41
N GLY A 85 13.78 -14.67 4.86
CA GLY A 85 14.70 -13.70 4.29
C GLY A 85 15.87 -13.36 5.22
N LEU A 86 16.25 -12.09 5.21
CA LEU A 86 17.36 -11.58 5.99
C LEU A 86 17.09 -10.17 6.47
N PHE A 87 17.78 -9.81 7.54
CA PHE A 87 17.71 -8.49 8.13
C PHE A 87 19.08 -8.11 8.66
N SER A 88 19.49 -6.86 8.48
CA SER A 88 20.68 -6.32 9.13
C SER A 88 20.53 -4.85 9.45
N VAL A 89 21.17 -4.45 10.55
CA VAL A 89 21.28 -3.07 10.99
C VAL A 89 22.72 -2.80 11.31
N ASP A 90 23.26 -1.71 10.77
CA ASP A 90 24.57 -1.18 11.12
C ASP A 90 24.40 0.22 11.71
N ALA A 91 24.44 0.31 13.04
CA ALA A 91 24.30 1.56 13.78
C ALA A 91 25.65 2.15 14.21
N ARG A 92 26.76 1.77 13.56
CA ARG A 92 28.11 2.29 13.87
C ARG A 92 28.38 3.66 13.25
N GLY A 93 27.62 4.02 12.21
CA GLY A 93 27.72 5.30 11.51
C GLY A 93 26.97 6.44 12.22
N ALA A 94 26.98 7.63 11.60
CA ALA A 94 26.20 8.78 12.09
C ALA A 94 24.68 8.55 11.95
N LYS A 95 24.27 7.77 10.94
CA LYS A 95 22.92 7.25 10.75
C LYS A 95 22.98 5.72 10.72
N PRO A 96 21.99 5.02 11.30
CA PRO A 96 21.88 3.58 11.13
C PRO A 96 21.51 3.24 9.68
N VAL A 97 22.10 2.17 9.16
CA VAL A 97 21.76 1.60 7.85
C VAL A 97 21.04 0.28 8.05
N ILE A 98 19.85 0.17 7.49
CA ILE A 98 19.02 -1.04 7.54
C ILE A 98 19.08 -1.73 6.18
N LYS A 99 19.26 -3.04 6.17
CA LYS A 99 19.02 -3.87 4.98
C LYS A 99 18.06 -4.99 5.32
N ALA A 100 17.07 -5.24 4.48
CA ALA A 100 16.17 -6.35 4.66
C ALA A 100 15.76 -6.95 3.33
N GLU A 101 15.62 -8.27 3.31
CA GLU A 101 14.93 -8.99 2.26
C GLU A 101 13.84 -9.82 2.93
N LEU A 102 12.63 -9.76 2.39
CA LEU A 102 11.51 -10.55 2.89
C LEU A 102 10.75 -11.16 1.70
N ASN A 103 10.64 -12.47 1.72
CA ASN A 103 9.86 -13.27 0.79
C ASN A 103 8.66 -13.85 1.53
N VAL A 104 7.45 -13.62 1.03
CA VAL A 104 6.21 -14.19 1.58
C VAL A 104 5.42 -14.87 0.47
N GLU A 105 4.78 -16.00 0.78
CA GLU A 105 3.93 -16.67 -0.21
C GLU A 105 2.60 -15.90 -0.40
N GLN A 106 1.95 -15.55 0.71
CA GLN A 106 0.70 -14.79 0.72
C GLN A 106 0.74 -13.74 1.83
N LEU A 107 0.43 -12.50 1.47
CA LEU A 107 0.28 -11.39 2.41
C LEU A 107 -1.20 -11.00 2.48
N ASN A 108 -1.89 -11.39 3.55
CA ASN A 108 -3.23 -10.87 3.84
C ASN A 108 -3.12 -9.69 4.82
N VAL A 109 -3.41 -8.48 4.35
CA VAL A 109 -3.29 -7.27 5.17
C VAL A 109 -4.57 -6.94 5.94
N ASN A 110 -5.69 -7.59 5.62
CA ASN A 110 -7.01 -7.30 6.20
C ASN A 110 -7.05 -7.35 7.73
N PRO A 111 -6.37 -8.30 8.41
CA PRO A 111 -6.34 -8.33 9.88
C PRO A 111 -5.75 -7.07 10.52
N TYR A 112 -4.99 -6.28 9.77
CA TYR A 112 -4.30 -5.07 10.24
C TYR A 112 -5.00 -3.77 9.84
N LEU A 113 -6.10 -3.85 9.09
CA LEU A 113 -6.87 -2.69 8.66
C LEU A 113 -7.94 -2.33 9.71
N PRO A 114 -8.31 -1.05 9.85
CA PRO A 114 -9.51 -0.67 10.56
C PRO A 114 -10.74 -1.33 9.92
N PRO A 115 -11.75 -1.69 10.75
CA PRO A 115 -12.99 -2.24 10.22
C PRO A 115 -13.60 -1.23 9.25
N GLU A 116 -14.13 -1.72 8.14
CA GLU A 116 -14.87 -0.88 7.21
C GLU A 116 -16.08 -0.31 7.95
N THR A 117 -16.13 1.02 8.05
CA THR A 117 -17.38 1.68 8.40
C THR A 117 -18.24 1.60 7.15
N PRO A 118 -19.42 0.96 7.19
CA PRO A 118 -20.29 0.95 6.03
C PRO A 118 -20.59 2.41 5.67
N GLU A 119 -20.12 2.85 4.51
CA GLU A 119 -20.53 4.09 3.90
C GLU A 119 -22.06 4.02 3.74
N GLY A 120 -22.75 4.86 4.50
CA GLY A 120 -24.19 4.95 4.42
C GLY A 120 -24.59 5.32 2.99
N GLU A 121 -25.44 4.48 2.40
CA GLU A 121 -26.18 4.78 1.17
C GLU A 121 -26.74 6.20 1.21
N GLY A 122 -26.62 6.89 0.07
CA GLY A 122 -26.84 8.33 -0.06
C GLY A 122 -28.14 8.88 0.54
N GLY A 123 -28.02 10.06 1.15
CA GLY A 123 -29.14 10.87 1.59
C GLY A 123 -28.79 12.35 1.60
N ASN A 124 -29.17 13.07 0.55
CA ASN A 124 -29.07 14.51 0.45
C ASN A 124 -29.92 15.21 1.53
N GLY A 125 -29.31 16.14 2.26
CA GLY A 125 -29.98 17.32 2.84
C GLY A 125 -30.46 17.25 4.30
N GLY A 126 -29.82 18.03 5.17
CA GLY A 126 -30.43 18.49 6.42
C GLY A 126 -29.46 18.86 7.53
N ALA A 127 -28.98 20.10 7.53
CA ALA A 127 -28.25 20.67 8.66
C ALA A 127 -29.08 20.69 9.95
N THR A 128 -28.56 20.10 11.03
CA THR A 128 -28.78 20.59 12.40
C THR A 128 -27.52 20.42 13.24
N ALA A 129 -27.06 21.56 13.77
CA ALA A 129 -25.96 21.66 14.71
C ALA A 129 -26.29 20.99 16.06
N GLY A 130 -25.30 20.31 16.63
CA GLY A 130 -25.31 19.80 18.00
C GLY A 130 -23.92 19.31 18.41
N ALA A 131 -23.15 20.20 19.03
CA ALA A 131 -21.77 20.00 19.43
C ALA A 131 -21.55 18.85 20.44
N SER A 132 -20.47 18.09 20.27
CA SER A 132 -19.47 17.73 21.31
C SER A 132 -18.25 17.08 20.63
N GLY A 133 -17.06 17.41 21.13
CA GLY A 133 -15.79 17.33 20.40
C GLY A 133 -15.23 15.94 20.10
N GLY A 134 -14.41 15.89 19.05
CA GLY A 134 -13.61 14.74 18.63
C GLY A 134 -13.46 14.69 17.11
N GLY A 135 -12.59 15.56 16.56
CA GLY A 135 -12.11 15.61 15.17
C GLY A 135 -12.81 14.74 14.11
N THR A 136 -13.99 15.13 13.67
CA THR A 136 -14.53 14.73 12.36
C THR A 136 -13.78 15.54 11.31
N GLN A 137 -12.81 14.91 10.65
CA GLN A 137 -12.44 15.32 9.29
C GLN A 137 -13.73 15.22 8.46
N ASP A 138 -14.23 16.35 7.97
CA ASP A 138 -15.14 16.36 6.84
C ASP A 138 -14.46 15.55 5.73
N ALA A 139 -15.16 14.54 5.20
CA ALA A 139 -14.66 13.60 4.20
C ALA A 139 -14.46 14.24 2.80
N GLY A 140 -14.07 15.52 2.74
CA GLY A 140 -13.95 16.28 1.50
C GLY A 140 -12.99 17.47 1.51
N ASP A 141 -12.22 17.73 2.56
CA ASP A 141 -11.23 18.81 2.56
C ASP A 141 -9.82 18.30 2.91
N TRP A 142 -8.85 18.61 2.04
CA TRP A 142 -7.46 18.21 2.22
C TRP A 142 -6.87 18.90 3.46
N SER A 143 -6.03 18.22 4.24
CA SER A 143 -5.46 18.83 5.45
C SER A 143 -4.41 19.91 5.12
N ASP A 144 -4.42 21.01 5.88
CA ASP A 144 -3.32 22.00 5.93
C ASP A 144 -2.22 21.61 6.93
N GLU A 145 -2.41 20.51 7.68
CA GLU A 145 -1.41 20.08 8.65
C GLU A 145 -0.06 19.78 7.98
N PRO A 146 1.05 20.28 8.55
CA PRO A 146 2.37 20.02 8.02
C PRO A 146 2.66 18.51 7.97
N ILE A 147 3.07 18.02 6.81
CA ILE A 147 3.55 16.66 6.63
C ILE A 147 4.97 16.59 7.19
N ASP A 148 5.15 15.79 8.24
CA ASP A 148 6.46 15.58 8.85
C ASP A 148 7.26 14.50 8.10
N VAL A 149 8.25 14.94 7.33
CA VAL A 149 9.20 14.08 6.62
C VAL A 149 10.52 13.89 7.38
N SER A 150 10.64 14.41 8.60
CA SER A 150 11.88 14.31 9.39
C SER A 150 12.29 12.86 9.65
N ALA A 151 11.32 11.95 9.73
CA ALA A 151 11.54 10.51 9.88
C ALA A 151 12.40 9.91 8.75
N LEU A 152 12.29 10.43 7.53
CA LEU A 152 13.08 9.97 6.37
C LEU A 152 14.57 10.27 6.53
N GLY A 153 14.93 11.26 7.35
CA GLY A 153 16.32 11.63 7.61
C GLY A 153 16.99 10.86 8.75
N LEU A 154 16.23 10.04 9.50
CA LEU A 154 16.72 9.38 10.72
C LEU A 154 17.60 8.16 10.43
N LEU A 155 17.42 7.50 9.29
CA LEU A 155 18.12 6.27 8.92
C LEU A 155 18.21 6.15 7.40
N ASP A 156 19.12 5.31 6.93
CA ASP A 156 19.14 4.83 5.54
C ASP A 156 18.64 3.38 5.50
N ALA A 157 17.96 3.00 4.42
CA ALA A 157 17.40 1.67 4.25
C ALA A 157 17.53 1.15 2.81
N ASP A 158 17.73 -0.16 2.68
CA ASP A 158 17.79 -0.91 1.42
C ASP A 158 16.97 -2.19 1.61
N LEU A 159 15.72 -2.14 1.17
CA LEU A 159 14.70 -3.15 1.44
C LEU A 159 14.24 -3.81 0.15
N ALA A 160 14.13 -5.13 0.17
CA ALA A 160 13.52 -5.91 -0.91
C ALA A 160 12.38 -6.75 -0.33
N PHE A 161 11.24 -6.74 -1.00
CA PHE A 161 10.04 -7.45 -0.61
C PHE A 161 9.45 -8.17 -1.81
N ASN A 162 9.27 -9.48 -1.69
CA ASN A 162 8.59 -10.29 -2.70
C ASN A 162 7.38 -10.98 -2.07
N ALA A 163 6.25 -10.91 -2.75
CA ALA A 163 5.03 -11.60 -2.36
C ALA A 163 4.54 -12.48 -3.52
N GLY A 164 4.14 -13.72 -3.25
CA GLY A 164 3.44 -14.56 -4.22
C GLY A 164 2.00 -14.08 -4.49
N GLY A 165 1.38 -13.47 -3.49
CA GLY A 165 0.09 -12.78 -3.60
C GLY A 165 -0.15 -11.84 -2.43
N ILE A 166 -0.91 -10.77 -2.67
CA ILE A 166 -1.32 -9.79 -1.66
C ILE A 166 -2.85 -9.68 -1.70
N GLN A 167 -3.47 -9.77 -0.54
CA GLN A 167 -4.89 -9.52 -0.37
C GLN A 167 -5.08 -8.27 0.47
N PHE A 168 -5.75 -7.27 -0.12
CA PHE A 168 -6.19 -6.05 0.53
C PHE A 168 -7.69 -5.91 0.28
N ARG A 169 -8.49 -6.02 1.34
CA ARG A 169 -9.95 -6.15 1.29
C ARG A 169 -10.35 -7.23 0.28
N GLU A 170 -11.13 -6.88 -0.73
CA GLU A 170 -11.51 -7.76 -1.83
C GLU A 170 -10.48 -7.80 -2.96
N VAL A 171 -9.61 -6.79 -3.04
CA VAL A 171 -8.56 -6.67 -4.06
C VAL A 171 -7.52 -7.76 -3.90
N LYS A 172 -7.28 -8.46 -5.01
CA LYS A 172 -6.30 -9.54 -5.13
C LYS A 172 -5.20 -9.14 -6.09
N ILE A 173 -4.00 -9.03 -5.54
CA ILE A 173 -2.78 -8.78 -6.29
C ILE A 173 -2.00 -10.10 -6.31
N GLY A 174 -1.50 -10.48 -7.48
CA GLY A 174 -0.66 -11.66 -7.63
C GLY A 174 0.79 -11.38 -7.24
N GLN A 175 1.71 -12.06 -7.91
CA GLN A 175 3.13 -11.93 -7.65
C GLN A 175 3.58 -10.49 -7.75
N SER A 176 4.30 -10.02 -6.73
CA SER A 176 4.75 -8.64 -6.62
C SER A 176 6.20 -8.59 -6.12
N SER A 177 7.01 -7.71 -6.69
CA SER A 177 8.39 -7.46 -6.28
C SER A 177 8.61 -5.96 -6.09
N LEU A 178 8.88 -5.57 -4.85
CA LEU A 178 9.06 -4.19 -4.41
C LEU A 178 10.46 -4.02 -3.84
N THR A 179 11.16 -2.99 -4.26
CA THR A 179 12.39 -2.52 -3.60
C THR A 179 12.17 -1.12 -3.04
N VAL A 180 12.77 -0.83 -1.89
CA VAL A 180 12.72 0.49 -1.25
C VAL A 180 14.12 0.89 -0.86
N LEU A 181 14.59 1.99 -1.45
CA LEU A 181 15.83 2.64 -1.10
C LEU A 181 15.51 3.97 -0.40
N LEU A 182 15.88 4.07 0.88
CA LEU A 182 15.88 5.33 1.62
C LEU A 182 17.33 5.75 1.82
N GLN A 183 17.69 6.89 1.23
CA GLN A 183 19.04 7.43 1.37
C GLN A 183 18.96 8.94 1.55
N ASP A 184 19.55 9.43 2.64
CA ASP A 184 19.69 10.87 2.91
C ASP A 184 18.38 11.67 2.82
N GLY A 185 17.27 11.10 3.33
CA GLY A 185 15.96 11.76 3.33
C GLY A 185 15.18 11.64 2.02
N LYS A 186 15.69 10.87 1.05
CA LYS A 186 15.00 10.53 -0.19
C LYS A 186 14.64 9.05 -0.23
N LEU A 187 13.36 8.76 -0.29
CA LEU A 187 12.80 7.42 -0.45
C LEU A 187 12.48 7.17 -1.93
N THR A 188 12.94 6.05 -2.47
CA THR A 188 12.58 5.54 -3.79
C THR A 188 12.01 4.13 -3.61
N ALA A 189 10.74 3.96 -3.92
CA ALA A 189 10.06 2.67 -3.93
C ALA A 189 9.83 2.24 -5.38
N GLU A 190 10.39 1.12 -5.78
CA GLU A 190 10.29 0.58 -7.14
C GLU A 190 9.55 -0.75 -7.11
N LEU A 191 8.38 -0.78 -7.74
CA LEU A 191 7.59 -1.97 -7.98
C LEU A 191 8.01 -2.52 -9.34
N ALA A 192 8.94 -3.47 -9.33
CA ALA A 192 9.53 -4.04 -10.55
C ALA A 192 8.54 -4.96 -11.28
N GLU A 193 7.69 -5.65 -10.53
CA GLU A 193 6.62 -6.49 -11.07
C GLU A 193 5.43 -6.45 -10.11
N MET A 194 4.23 -6.42 -10.68
CA MET A 194 2.98 -6.64 -9.98
C MET A 194 2.00 -7.32 -10.94
N GLN A 195 1.53 -8.52 -10.59
CA GLN A 195 0.47 -9.17 -11.34
C GLN A 195 -0.89 -8.73 -10.82
N LEU A 196 -1.79 -8.31 -11.70
CA LEU A 196 -3.08 -7.72 -11.33
C LEU A 196 -4.14 -8.10 -12.36
N TYR A 197 -5.13 -8.91 -11.95
CA TYR A 197 -6.25 -9.37 -12.79
C TYR A 197 -5.85 -9.75 -14.23
N GLU A 198 -5.01 -10.78 -14.36
CA GLU A 198 -4.42 -11.29 -15.64
C GLU A 198 -3.38 -10.39 -16.31
N GLY A 199 -3.29 -9.12 -15.89
CA GLY A 199 -2.32 -8.16 -16.37
C GLY A 199 -1.05 -8.10 -15.53
N SER A 200 -0.19 -7.18 -15.90
CA SER A 200 1.06 -6.87 -15.19
C SER A 200 1.25 -5.38 -15.07
N GLY A 201 1.94 -4.96 -14.02
CA GLY A 201 2.26 -3.57 -13.77
C GLY A 201 3.66 -3.38 -13.23
N GLN A 202 4.17 -2.18 -13.44
CA GLN A 202 5.37 -1.68 -12.80
C GLN A 202 5.13 -0.24 -12.35
N GLY A 203 5.90 0.22 -11.38
CA GLY A 203 5.82 1.59 -10.95
C GLY A 203 6.99 2.05 -10.11
N THR A 204 7.11 3.35 -9.95
CA THR A 204 8.12 3.98 -9.11
C THR A 204 7.47 5.13 -8.36
N ILE A 205 7.69 5.18 -7.05
CA ILE A 205 7.30 6.30 -6.20
C ILE A 205 8.58 6.87 -5.59
N VAL A 206 8.76 8.19 -5.69
CA VAL A 206 9.86 8.90 -5.05
C VAL A 206 9.28 9.91 -4.08
N VAL A 207 9.76 9.92 -2.86
CA VAL A 207 9.47 10.95 -1.85
C VAL A 207 10.78 11.59 -1.43
N ASP A 208 10.95 12.86 -1.75
CA ASP A 208 12.14 13.65 -1.39
C ASP A 208 11.78 14.63 -0.28
N GLY A 209 12.24 14.32 0.94
CA GLY A 209 12.14 15.19 2.10
C GLY A 209 13.42 15.97 2.40
N SER A 210 14.47 15.83 1.57
CA SER A 210 15.81 16.35 1.86
C SER A 210 15.88 17.89 1.92
N SER A 211 14.94 18.57 1.25
CA SER A 211 14.87 20.04 1.17
C SER A 211 14.03 20.69 2.28
N GLY A 212 13.33 19.90 3.10
CA GLY A 212 12.36 20.39 4.09
C GLY A 212 10.96 20.68 3.54
N GLN A 213 10.79 20.78 2.21
CA GLN A 213 9.49 20.72 1.55
C GLN A 213 9.34 19.37 0.86
N PRO A 214 8.35 18.54 1.24
CA PRO A 214 8.11 17.26 0.60
C PRO A 214 7.85 17.43 -0.90
N ALA A 215 8.62 16.70 -1.72
CA ALA A 215 8.34 16.51 -3.13
C ALA A 215 8.06 15.03 -3.39
N VAL A 216 7.02 14.73 -4.15
CA VAL A 216 6.58 13.38 -4.48
C VAL A 216 6.50 13.25 -5.99
N SER A 217 7.02 12.16 -6.54
CA SER A 217 6.74 11.74 -7.91
C SER A 217 6.25 10.30 -7.94
N ALA A 218 5.37 10.00 -8.88
CA ALA A 218 4.90 8.64 -9.10
C ALA A 218 4.72 8.37 -10.59
N ASP A 219 5.27 7.24 -11.02
CA ASP A 219 5.19 6.74 -12.39
C ASP A 219 4.63 5.32 -12.34
N PHE A 220 3.59 5.05 -13.11
CA PHE A 220 2.96 3.73 -13.19
C PHE A 220 2.70 3.36 -14.64
N ASP A 221 2.94 2.09 -14.96
CA ASP A 221 2.62 1.47 -16.25
C ASP A 221 1.94 0.13 -15.96
N LEU A 222 0.64 0.07 -16.21
CA LEU A 222 -0.21 -1.10 -16.03
C LEU A 222 -0.66 -1.58 -17.40
N ALA A 223 -0.51 -2.86 -17.67
CA ALA A 223 -0.80 -3.44 -18.97
C ALA A 223 -1.71 -4.67 -18.86
N ASN A 224 -2.68 -4.74 -19.74
CA ASN A 224 -3.53 -5.91 -19.99
C ASN A 224 -4.27 -6.45 -18.75
N PHE A 225 -4.68 -5.58 -17.82
CA PHE A 225 -5.46 -6.02 -16.66
C PHE A 225 -6.97 -5.92 -16.95
N GLN A 226 -7.76 -6.80 -16.33
CA GLN A 226 -9.22 -6.79 -16.48
C GLN A 226 -9.85 -5.69 -15.63
N ALA A 227 -10.41 -4.64 -16.26
CA ALA A 227 -11.01 -3.51 -15.53
C ALA A 227 -12.22 -3.91 -14.70
N GLY A 228 -13.08 -4.79 -15.21
CA GLY A 228 -14.32 -5.18 -14.52
C GLY A 228 -14.07 -5.75 -13.12
N PRO A 229 -13.33 -6.86 -12.99
CA PRO A 229 -12.96 -7.42 -11.69
C PRO A 229 -12.18 -6.44 -10.80
N PHE A 230 -11.23 -5.68 -11.37
CA PHE A 230 -10.44 -4.71 -10.62
C PHE A 230 -11.30 -3.62 -9.99
N LEU A 231 -12.16 -2.97 -10.78
CA LEU A 231 -13.03 -1.88 -10.31
C LEU A 231 -14.14 -2.38 -9.38
N SER A 232 -14.60 -3.63 -9.57
CA SER A 232 -15.56 -4.26 -8.66
C SER A 232 -14.93 -4.46 -7.29
N ASP A 233 -13.77 -5.12 -7.21
CA ASP A 233 -13.09 -5.40 -5.94
C ASP A 233 -12.54 -4.13 -5.27
N LEU A 234 -12.25 -3.06 -6.03
CA LEU A 234 -11.68 -1.81 -5.51
C LEU A 234 -12.74 -0.83 -5.01
N ALA A 235 -13.87 -0.72 -5.72
CA ALA A 235 -14.81 0.40 -5.55
C ALA A 235 -16.28 0.02 -5.78
N ASP A 236 -16.61 -1.28 -5.76
CA ASP A 236 -17.96 -1.80 -6.08
C ASP A 236 -18.50 -1.28 -7.41
N PHE A 237 -17.59 -1.03 -8.36
CA PHE A 237 -17.91 -0.43 -9.64
C PHE A 237 -17.77 -1.45 -10.77
N ASP A 238 -18.90 -1.94 -11.28
CA ASP A 238 -18.93 -3.03 -12.25
C ASP A 238 -19.39 -2.61 -13.66
N ARG A 239 -19.53 -1.30 -13.90
CA ARG A 239 -20.13 -0.74 -15.12
C ARG A 239 -19.20 -0.73 -16.33
N ILE A 240 -17.90 -0.86 -16.13
CA ILE A 240 -16.92 -0.85 -17.22
C ILE A 240 -16.24 -2.22 -17.27
N LEU A 241 -16.30 -2.84 -18.45
CA LEU A 241 -15.63 -4.10 -18.77
C LEU A 241 -14.60 -3.86 -19.86
N GLY A 242 -13.55 -4.70 -19.89
CA GLY A 242 -12.54 -4.70 -20.95
C GLY A 242 -11.13 -4.94 -20.41
N THR A 243 -10.24 -5.27 -21.35
CA THR A 243 -8.80 -5.34 -21.08
C THR A 243 -8.23 -3.94 -21.10
N THR A 244 -7.50 -3.55 -20.06
CA THR A 244 -7.11 -2.16 -19.84
C THR A 244 -5.60 -2.01 -19.75
N GLU A 245 -5.12 -0.92 -20.34
CA GLU A 245 -3.76 -0.42 -20.19
C GLU A 245 -3.85 0.99 -19.60
N THR A 246 -2.95 1.33 -18.67
CA THR A 246 -2.93 2.63 -18.01
C THR A 246 -1.50 3.08 -17.78
N LYS A 247 -1.20 4.31 -18.18
CA LYS A 247 0.04 5.00 -17.82
C LYS A 247 -0.30 6.24 -17.02
N LEU A 248 0.50 6.51 -15.99
CA LEU A 248 0.36 7.68 -15.15
C LEU A 248 1.76 8.19 -14.78
N SER A 249 2.02 9.46 -14.98
CA SER A 249 3.21 10.14 -14.47
C SER A 249 2.77 11.41 -13.77
N VAL A 250 3.05 11.52 -12.47
CA VAL A 250 2.63 12.66 -11.65
C VAL A 250 3.77 13.14 -10.75
N THR A 251 3.75 14.43 -10.46
CA THR A 251 4.65 15.09 -9.54
C THR A 251 3.85 16.08 -8.69
N ALA A 252 4.25 16.24 -7.43
CA ALA A 252 3.66 17.19 -6.50
C ALA A 252 4.72 17.68 -5.53
N ALA A 253 4.60 18.92 -5.05
CA ALA A 253 5.43 19.46 -3.99
C ALA A 253 4.60 20.33 -3.07
N GLY A 254 4.75 20.14 -1.76
CA GLY A 254 3.88 20.78 -0.78
C GLY A 254 4.18 20.35 0.65
N ALA A 255 4.07 21.28 1.59
CA ALA A 255 4.21 21.03 3.02
C ALA A 255 2.95 20.42 3.66
N SER A 256 1.81 20.42 2.95
CA SER A 256 0.54 19.86 3.43
C SER A 256 -0.15 19.04 2.33
N GLN A 257 -1.20 18.29 2.69
CA GLN A 257 -1.99 17.54 1.70
C GLN A 257 -2.62 18.47 0.67
N ARG A 258 -3.15 19.62 1.11
CA ARG A 258 -3.72 20.63 0.22
C ARG A 258 -2.70 21.19 -0.75
N GLU A 259 -1.48 21.46 -0.29
CA GLU A 259 -0.41 21.94 -1.18
C GLU A 259 0.03 20.87 -2.18
N LEU A 260 0.15 19.62 -1.76
CA LEU A 260 0.48 18.52 -2.68
C LEU A 260 -0.59 18.36 -3.76
N VAL A 261 -1.87 18.35 -3.39
CA VAL A 261 -2.96 18.17 -4.35
C VAL A 261 -3.09 19.39 -5.27
N SER A 262 -3.07 20.61 -4.72
CA SER A 262 -3.17 21.84 -5.53
C SER A 262 -1.91 22.14 -6.35
N GLY A 263 -0.77 21.51 -6.02
CA GLY A 263 0.47 21.56 -6.79
C GLY A 263 0.68 20.38 -7.73
N LEU A 264 -0.26 19.43 -7.77
CA LEU A 264 -0.13 18.19 -8.52
C LEU A 264 -0.15 18.46 -10.02
N GLN A 265 0.86 17.95 -10.71
CA GLN A 265 1.08 18.08 -12.14
C GLN A 265 1.41 16.73 -12.74
N GLY A 266 0.97 16.47 -13.97
CA GLY A 266 1.28 15.23 -14.64
C GLY A 266 0.43 14.95 -15.85
N ASP A 267 0.56 13.73 -16.35
CA ASP A 267 -0.22 13.22 -17.45
C ASP A 267 -0.53 11.74 -17.25
N GLY A 268 -1.56 11.28 -17.94
CA GLY A 268 -1.89 9.89 -17.98
C GLY A 268 -2.65 9.52 -19.24
N ALA A 269 -2.67 8.23 -19.50
CA ALA A 269 -3.37 7.64 -20.63
C ALA A 269 -4.05 6.37 -20.17
N VAL A 270 -5.26 6.15 -20.66
CA VAL A 270 -6.00 4.91 -20.44
C VAL A 270 -6.51 4.39 -21.78
N VAL A 271 -6.41 3.07 -21.96
CA VAL A 271 -6.93 2.39 -23.13
C VAL A 271 -7.68 1.16 -22.66
N PHE A 272 -8.94 1.05 -23.05
CA PHE A 272 -9.78 -0.13 -22.90
C PHE A 272 -9.93 -0.80 -24.25
N ARG A 273 -9.76 -2.12 -24.29
CA ARG A 273 -9.90 -2.96 -25.48
C ARG A 273 -10.94 -4.05 -25.23
N ASP A 274 -11.69 -4.38 -26.27
CA ASP A 274 -12.67 -5.47 -26.29
C ASP A 274 -13.60 -5.42 -25.07
N GLY A 275 -14.20 -4.24 -24.86
CA GLY A 275 -14.92 -3.91 -23.64
C GLY A 275 -16.40 -3.63 -23.85
N ALA A 276 -17.07 -3.34 -22.74
CA ALA A 276 -18.49 -2.95 -22.75
C ALA A 276 -18.79 -2.01 -21.58
N VAL A 277 -19.74 -1.10 -21.81
CA VAL A 277 -20.33 -0.27 -20.76
C VAL A 277 -21.69 -0.87 -20.38
N LYS A 278 -21.82 -1.36 -19.13
CA LYS A 278 -23.10 -1.85 -18.59
C LYS A 278 -24.01 -0.69 -18.19
N GLY A 279 -25.31 -0.94 -18.23
CA GLY A 279 -26.32 0.04 -17.88
C GLY A 279 -26.76 0.94 -19.04
N ILE A 280 -26.24 0.72 -20.26
CA ILE A 280 -26.49 1.59 -21.41
C ILE A 280 -26.63 0.75 -22.68
N ASN A 281 -27.72 0.91 -23.44
CA ASN A 281 -27.88 0.38 -24.79
C ASN A 281 -27.90 1.52 -25.84
N LEU A 282 -26.72 1.94 -26.32
CA LEU A 282 -26.63 3.00 -27.34
C LEU A 282 -27.31 2.62 -28.66
N ALA A 283 -27.31 1.33 -29.02
CA ALA A 283 -27.98 0.86 -30.24
C ALA A 283 -29.52 0.99 -30.13
N ALA A 284 -30.10 0.77 -28.96
CA ALA A 284 -31.52 1.01 -28.70
C ALA A 284 -31.86 2.51 -28.76
N MET A 285 -31.04 3.37 -28.15
CA MET A 285 -31.21 4.83 -28.21
C MET A 285 -31.18 5.35 -29.65
N MET A 286 -30.24 4.89 -30.47
CA MET A 286 -30.17 5.29 -31.89
C MET A 286 -31.36 4.79 -32.71
N ARG A 287 -31.91 3.61 -32.38
CA ARG A 287 -33.09 3.06 -33.07
C ARG A 287 -34.39 3.77 -32.68
N ASN A 288 -34.46 4.40 -31.51
CA ASN A 288 -35.70 5.00 -31.01
C ASN A 288 -35.43 6.25 -30.15
N ILE A 289 -35.64 7.44 -30.72
CA ILE A 289 -35.34 8.75 -30.10
C ILE A 289 -36.47 9.23 -29.16
N SER A 290 -37.49 8.40 -28.89
CA SER A 290 -38.57 8.78 -27.96
C SER A 290 -38.08 8.80 -26.51
N VAL A 291 -38.58 9.75 -25.71
CA VAL A 291 -38.22 9.89 -24.28
C VAL A 291 -38.41 8.58 -23.52
N ALA A 292 -39.48 7.83 -23.80
CA ALA A 292 -39.74 6.53 -23.19
C ALA A 292 -38.74 5.44 -23.59
N ALA A 293 -38.18 5.51 -24.81
CA ALA A 293 -37.18 4.55 -25.27
C ALA A 293 -35.77 4.89 -24.79
N ILE A 294 -35.48 6.19 -24.59
CA ILE A 294 -34.24 6.63 -23.94
C ILE A 294 -34.24 6.15 -22.49
N ASP A 295 -35.36 6.30 -21.77
CA ASP A 295 -35.49 5.82 -20.38
C ASP A 295 -35.29 4.29 -20.27
N GLN A 296 -35.84 3.52 -21.22
CA GLN A 296 -35.63 2.06 -21.30
C GLN A 296 -34.21 1.65 -21.74
N SER A 297 -33.41 2.57 -22.28
CA SER A 297 -32.05 2.27 -22.72
C SER A 297 -31.02 2.39 -21.59
N PHE A 298 -31.45 2.82 -20.39
CA PHE A 298 -30.68 2.84 -19.16
C PHE A 298 -31.20 1.76 -18.21
N ASP A 299 -30.75 0.52 -18.42
CA ASP A 299 -31.11 -0.65 -17.62
C ASP A 299 -29.83 -1.44 -17.32
N GLU A 300 -29.64 -1.89 -16.08
CA GLU A 300 -28.44 -2.63 -15.64
C GLU A 300 -28.21 -3.93 -16.42
N ALA A 301 -29.26 -4.54 -16.98
CA ALA A 301 -29.16 -5.74 -17.80
C ALA A 301 -28.66 -5.45 -19.23
N GLU A 302 -28.64 -4.18 -19.63
CA GLU A 302 -28.20 -3.75 -20.95
C GLU A 302 -26.72 -3.39 -20.97
N GLN A 303 -26.06 -3.58 -22.11
CA GLN A 303 -24.68 -3.17 -22.32
C GLN A 303 -24.45 -2.65 -23.73
N THR A 304 -23.44 -1.78 -23.86
CA THR A 304 -22.93 -1.34 -25.15
C THR A 304 -21.48 -1.75 -25.30
N ASP A 305 -21.22 -2.60 -26.28
CA ASP A 305 -19.88 -3.08 -26.59
C ASP A 305 -19.08 -2.03 -27.37
N PHE A 306 -17.77 -2.00 -27.15
CA PHE A 306 -16.82 -1.19 -27.91
C PHE A 306 -15.55 -1.99 -28.20
N ALA A 307 -14.94 -1.75 -29.37
CA ALA A 307 -13.66 -2.36 -29.72
C ALA A 307 -12.50 -1.70 -28.97
N GLU A 308 -12.51 -0.38 -28.90
CA GLU A 308 -11.52 0.41 -28.18
C GLU A 308 -12.16 1.68 -27.63
N LEU A 309 -11.82 2.04 -26.40
CA LEU A 309 -12.09 3.33 -25.79
C LEU A 309 -10.78 3.82 -25.18
N SER A 310 -10.31 4.98 -25.60
CA SER A 310 -9.05 5.54 -25.13
C SER A 310 -9.20 7.01 -24.80
N GLY A 311 -8.33 7.51 -23.92
CA GLY A 311 -8.26 8.92 -23.61
C GLY A 311 -6.98 9.28 -22.87
N THR A 312 -6.54 10.51 -23.06
CA THR A 312 -5.38 11.08 -22.38
C THR A 312 -5.81 12.24 -21.51
N PHE A 313 -5.19 12.38 -20.34
CA PHE A 313 -5.49 13.49 -19.45
C PHE A 313 -4.22 14.17 -18.99
N GLN A 314 -4.34 15.47 -18.76
CA GLN A 314 -3.32 16.29 -18.13
C GLN A 314 -3.82 16.72 -16.78
N ILE A 315 -2.94 16.72 -15.80
CA ILE A 315 -3.20 17.26 -14.48
C ILE A 315 -2.40 18.52 -14.33
N ASP A 316 -3.07 19.62 -14.03
CA ASP A 316 -2.46 20.91 -13.74
C ASP A 316 -3.08 21.49 -12.47
N GLN A 317 -2.25 21.74 -11.47
CA GLN A 317 -2.66 22.24 -10.16
C GLN A 317 -3.77 21.40 -9.49
N GLY A 318 -3.68 20.08 -9.63
CA GLY A 318 -4.69 19.13 -9.13
C GLY A 318 -5.98 19.07 -9.95
N ILE A 319 -6.08 19.80 -11.06
CA ILE A 319 -7.24 19.77 -11.96
C ILE A 319 -6.93 18.85 -13.13
N VAL A 320 -7.72 17.78 -13.25
CA VAL A 320 -7.65 16.86 -14.38
C VAL A 320 -8.42 17.45 -15.56
N SER A 321 -7.77 17.52 -16.71
CA SER A 321 -8.38 17.93 -17.97
C SER A 321 -8.18 16.84 -19.03
N ASN A 322 -9.24 16.53 -19.77
CA ASN A 322 -9.21 15.63 -20.91
C ASN A 322 -9.76 16.39 -22.13
N GLN A 323 -9.18 16.18 -23.31
CA GLN A 323 -9.55 16.88 -24.54
C GLN A 323 -9.87 15.93 -25.71
N ASP A 324 -9.81 14.61 -25.49
CA ASP A 324 -9.78 13.61 -26.57
C ASP A 324 -10.68 12.38 -26.34
N LEU A 325 -11.49 12.36 -25.28
CA LEU A 325 -12.40 11.28 -24.89
C LEU A 325 -13.84 11.55 -25.32
#